data_AF-A0A6P0MBS2-F1
#
_entry.id   AF-A0A6P0MBS2-F1
#
_cell.length_a   1.000
_cell.length_b   1.000
_cell.length_c   1.000
_cell.angle_alpha   90.00
_cell.angle_beta   90.00
_cell.angle_gamma   90.00
#
_symmetry.space_group_name_H-M   'P 1'
#
loop_
_entity.id
_entity.type
_entity.pdbx_description
1 polymer ?
#
loop_
_entity_poly.entity_id
_entity_poly.type
_entity_poly.pdbx_seq_one_letter_code
_entity_poly.pdbx_strand_id
1 'polypeptide(L)'
;MNHYYHGSGSIEIKDVLPRSVRKNDQQAIEGWVSSLPPTQSRLWLVYVKSSKLFRSVVKEQFQIEAQEKPIDGIEIFLLKPRSAEKTSQE
;
A
#
# COMPACT_ATOMS: atom_id res chain seq x y z
N MET A 1 33.43 -3.00 -2.52
CA MET A 1 32.72 -2.19 -1.51
C MET A 1 31.31 -2.73 -1.39
N ASN A 2 31.02 -3.51 -0.34
CA ASN A 2 29.67 -4.01 -0.08
C ASN A 2 28.93 -2.97 0.77
N HIS A 3 28.16 -2.11 0.13
CA HIS A 3 27.25 -1.20 0.80
C HIS A 3 26.04 -2.01 1.28
N TYR A 4 26.14 -2.62 2.46
CA TYR A 4 24.97 -3.17 3.14
C TYR A 4 24.06 -1.99 3.52
N TYR A 5 22.98 -1.83 2.78
CA TYR A 5 21.94 -0.84 3.06
C TYR A 5 21.38 -1.11 4.47
N HIS A 6 21.80 -0.32 5.46
CA HIS A 6 21.22 -0.33 6.80
C HIS A 6 19.98 0.58 6.78
N GLY A 7 18.87 0.05 6.28
CA GLY A 7 17.56 0.65 6.46
C GLY A 7 16.82 -0.09 7.57
N SER A 8 16.48 0.60 8.66
CA SER A 8 15.51 0.09 9.64
C SER A 8 14.12 0.57 9.23
N GLY A 9 13.29 -0.34 8.70
CA GLY A 9 11.87 -0.09 8.44
C GLY A 9 11.02 -0.86 9.46
N SER A 10 9.97 -0.24 9.99
CA SER A 10 8.98 -0.94 10.80
C SER A 10 8.17 -1.89 9.91
N ILE A 11 7.92 -3.10 10.42
CA ILE A 11 6.94 -4.01 9.83
C ILE A 11 5.66 -3.85 10.63
N GLU A 12 4.61 -3.34 9.98
CA GLU A 12 3.29 -3.22 10.56
C GLU A 12 2.36 -4.29 10.02
N ILE A 13 1.83 -5.12 10.91
CA ILE A 13 0.82 -6.12 10.58
C ILE A 13 -0.52 -5.50 10.95
N LYS A 14 -1.37 -5.25 9.95
CA LYS A 14 -2.75 -4.80 10.14
C LYS A 14 -3.71 -5.93 9.86
N ASP A 15 -4.81 -5.98 10.61
CA ASP A 15 -5.90 -6.88 10.31
C ASP A 15 -6.41 -6.59 8.90
N VAL A 16 -6.46 -7.64 8.08
CA VAL A 16 -7.03 -7.55 6.73
C VAL A 16 -8.51 -7.23 6.86
N LEU A 17 -9.06 -6.47 5.91
CA LEU A 17 -10.51 -6.24 5.84
C LEU A 17 -11.27 -7.55 6.10
N PRO A 18 -12.20 -7.58 7.08
CA PRO A 18 -12.92 -8.79 7.45
C PRO A 18 -13.53 -9.44 6.21
N ARG A 19 -13.56 -10.79 6.15
CA ARG A 19 -14.17 -11.51 5.01
C ARG A 19 -15.64 -11.13 4.77
N SER A 20 -16.31 -10.58 5.78
CA SER A 20 -17.68 -10.08 5.73
C SER A 20 -17.82 -8.74 4.98
N VAL A 21 -16.75 -7.95 4.86
CA VAL A 21 -16.73 -6.76 4.01
C VAL A 21 -16.87 -7.22 2.57
N ARG A 22 -17.99 -6.84 1.94
CA ARG A 22 -18.23 -7.18 0.54
C ARG A 22 -17.07 -6.63 -0.29
N LYS A 23 -16.59 -7.38 -1.28
CA LYS A 23 -15.50 -6.94 -2.19
C LYS A 23 -15.74 -5.59 -2.89
N ASN A 24 -16.99 -5.10 -2.84
CA ASN A 24 -17.47 -3.86 -3.43
C ASN A 24 -17.87 -2.79 -2.38
N ASP A 25 -17.54 -2.99 -1.11
CA ASP A 25 -17.77 -2.00 -0.06
C ASP A 25 -16.67 -0.94 -0.10
N GLN A 26 -16.93 0.12 -0.86
CA GLN A 26 -15.98 1.20 -1.11
C GLN A 26 -15.58 1.91 0.18
N GLN A 27 -16.54 2.21 1.07
CA GLN A 27 -16.27 2.95 2.30
C GLN A 27 -15.36 2.16 3.25
N ALA A 28 -15.59 0.85 3.38
CA ALA A 28 -14.72 0.00 4.18
C ALA A 28 -13.30 -0.08 3.60
N ILE A 29 -13.18 -0.19 2.27
CA ILE A 29 -11.89 -0.22 1.58
C ILE A 29 -11.14 1.09 1.74
N GLU A 30 -11.80 2.22 1.52
CA GLU A 30 -11.23 3.56 1.71
C GLU A 30 -10.77 3.76 3.15
N GLY A 31 -11.60 3.41 4.13
CA GLY A 31 -11.24 3.51 5.55
C GLY A 31 -10.02 2.68 5.90
N TRP A 32 -9.91 1.46 5.37
CA TRP A 32 -8.75 0.61 5.60
C TRP A 32 -7.47 1.14 4.93
N VAL A 33 -7.56 1.58 3.67
CA VAL A 33 -6.41 2.15 2.94
C VAL A 33 -5.94 3.46 3.60
N SER A 34 -6.87 4.30 4.07
CA SER A 34 -6.54 5.53 4.79
C SER A 34 -6.00 5.28 6.20
N SER A 35 -6.24 4.09 6.77
CA SER A 35 -5.64 3.70 8.04
C SER A 35 -4.17 3.31 7.90
N LEU A 36 -3.64 3.10 6.68
CA LEU A 36 -2.23 2.76 6.48
C LEU A 36 -1.30 3.79 7.12
N PRO A 37 -0.09 3.39 7.54
CA PRO A 37 0.77 4.25 8.35
C PRO A 37 1.10 5.54 7.60
N PRO A 38 0.96 6.71 8.25
CA PRO A 38 1.39 7.95 7.63
C PRO A 38 2.90 7.87 7.41
N THR A 39 3.32 8.04 6.16
CA THR A 39 4.73 8.02 5.80
C THR A 39 4.99 9.11 4.78
N GLN A 40 6.20 9.68 4.82
CA GLN A 40 6.73 10.54 3.75
C GLN A 40 7.59 9.72 2.77
N SER A 41 7.91 8.48 3.13
CA SER A 41 8.71 7.54 2.36
C SER A 41 7.84 6.49 1.67
N ARG A 42 8.47 5.52 1.02
CA ARG A 42 7.78 4.43 0.32
C ARG A 42 7.29 3.35 1.29
N LEU A 43 6.16 2.74 0.97
CA LEU A 43 5.51 1.69 1.74
C LEU A 43 5.38 0.43 0.87
N TRP A 44 5.82 -0.72 1.39
CA TRP A 44 5.48 -2.01 0.80
C TRP A 44 4.14 -2.48 1.37
N LEU A 45 3.15 -2.70 0.51
CA LEU A 45 1.84 -3.22 0.86
C LEU A 45 1.67 -4.62 0.27
N VAL A 46 1.52 -5.64 1.12
CA VAL A 46 1.20 -7.01 0.71
C VAL A 46 -0.27 -7.27 0.96
N TYR A 47 -1.03 -7.65 -0.07
CA TYR A 47 -2.46 -7.88 0.03
C TYR A 47 -2.91 -9.15 -0.70
N VAL A 48 -3.77 -9.93 -0.06
CA VAL A 48 -4.27 -11.20 -0.59
C VAL A 48 -5.65 -10.99 -1.24
N LYS A 49 -5.80 -11.50 -2.47
CA LYS A 49 -7.01 -11.50 -3.30
C LYS A 49 -7.60 -10.09 -3.51
N SER A 50 -6.74 -9.15 -3.89
CA SER A 50 -7.15 -7.76 -4.15
C SER A 50 -8.24 -7.66 -5.23
N SER A 51 -9.30 -6.89 -4.95
CA SER A 51 -10.38 -6.62 -5.91
C SER A 51 -10.01 -5.46 -6.85
N LYS A 52 -10.74 -5.29 -7.96
CA LYS A 52 -10.58 -4.11 -8.82
C LYS A 52 -10.83 -2.80 -8.06
N LEU A 53 -11.85 -2.78 -7.19
CA LEU A 53 -12.17 -1.63 -6.35
C LEU A 53 -11.03 -1.28 -5.39
N PHE A 54 -10.46 -2.28 -4.71
CA PHE A 54 -9.29 -2.09 -3.85
C PHE A 54 -8.13 -1.43 -4.61
N ARG A 55 -7.82 -1.92 -5.81
CA ARG A 55 -6.75 -1.33 -6.63
C ARG A 55 -7.06 0.11 -7.06
N SER A 56 -8.33 0.45 -7.29
CA SER A 56 -8.74 1.84 -7.60
C SER A 56 -8.46 2.76 -6.42
N VAL A 57 -8.94 2.38 -5.23
CA VAL A 57 -8.75 3.17 -4.00
C VAL A 57 -7.26 3.35 -3.68
N VAL A 58 -6.45 2.29 -3.81
CA VAL A 58 -4.99 2.41 -3.62
C VAL A 58 -4.37 3.39 -4.62
N LYS A 59 -4.78 3.37 -5.90
CA LYS A 59 -4.28 4.31 -6.91
C LYS A 59 -4.73 5.75 -6.68
N GLU A 60 -5.90 5.95 -6.08
CA GLU A 60 -6.41 7.29 -5.75
C GLU A 60 -5.59 7.89 -4.60
N GLN A 61 -5.34 7.13 -3.54
CA GLN A 61 -4.63 7.63 -2.36
C GLN A 61 -3.10 7.65 -2.51
N PHE A 62 -2.53 6.73 -3.28
CA PHE A 62 -1.08 6.57 -3.44
C PHE A 62 -0.65 6.52 -4.91
N GLN A 63 0.60 6.87 -5.15
CA GLN A 63 1.30 6.52 -6.38
C GLN A 63 1.82 5.09 -6.26
N ILE A 64 1.60 4.25 -7.27
CA ILE A 64 2.13 2.89 -7.32
C ILE A 64 3.43 2.91 -8.13
N GLU A 65 4.56 2.70 -7.48
CA GLU A 65 5.88 2.63 -8.15
C GLU A 65 6.15 1.25 -8.74
N ALA A 66 5.72 0.20 -8.03
CA ALA A 66 5.85 -1.18 -8.48
C ALA A 66 4.64 -2.02 -8.04
N GLN A 67 4.31 -3.04 -8.83
CA GLN A 67 3.27 -4.00 -8.52
C GLN A 67 3.72 -5.40 -8.94
N GLU A 68 3.81 -6.32 -7.98
CA GLU A 68 4.24 -7.70 -8.18
C GLU A 68 3.13 -8.70 -7.81
N LYS A 69 3.16 -9.87 -8.47
CA LYS A 69 2.22 -10.99 -8.26
C LYS A 69 2.97 -12.30 -8.08
N PRO A 70 3.64 -12.51 -6.94
CA PRO A 70 4.58 -13.62 -6.78
C PRO A 70 3.91 -15.00 -6.74
N ILE A 71 2.72 -15.11 -6.15
CA ILE A 71 1.97 -16.37 -5.97
C ILE A 71 0.47 -16.09 -6.06
N ASP A 72 -0.32 -17.10 -6.45
CA ASP A 72 -1.75 -16.97 -6.73
C ASP A 72 -2.53 -16.21 -5.64
N GLY A 73 -3.12 -15.08 -6.06
CA GLY A 73 -3.86 -14.18 -5.20
C GLY A 73 -3.03 -13.22 -4.34
N ILE A 74 -1.71 -13.34 -4.22
CA ILE A 74 -0.89 -12.38 -3.46
C ILE A 74 -0.46 -11.25 -4.39
N GLU A 75 -0.75 -10.01 -3.99
CA GLU A 75 -0.28 -8.81 -4.66
C GLU A 75 0.59 -7.98 -3.73
N ILE A 76 1.74 -7.54 -4.24
CA ILE A 76 2.66 -6.68 -3.53
C ILE A 76 2.72 -5.35 -4.26
N PHE A 77 2.51 -4.25 -3.55
CA PHE A 77 2.59 -2.90 -4.07
C PHE A 77 3.71 -2.13 -3.40
N LEU A 78 4.52 -1.42 -4.17
CA LEU A 78 5.39 -0.36 -3.66
C LEU A 78 4.65 0.97 -3.84
N LEU A 79 4.23 1.55 -2.73
CA LEU A 79 3.42 2.76 -2.67
C LEU A 79 4.27 3.96 -2.29
N LYS A 80 4.03 5.10 -2.93
CA LYS A 80 4.56 6.41 -2.54
C LYS A 80 3.41 7.36 -2.21
N PRO A 81 3.46 8.08 -1.08
CA PRO A 81 2.48 9.12 -0.78
C PRO A 81 2.46 10.18 -1.88
N ARG A 82 1.27 10.53 -2.39
CA ARG A 82 1.15 11.62 -3.38
C ARG A 82 1.62 12.98 -2.83
N SER A 83 1.57 13.15 -1.51
CA SER A 83 2.06 14.36 -0.83
C SER A 83 3.59 14.54 -0.88
N ALA A 84 4.35 13.48 -1.12
CA ALA A 84 5.82 13.51 -1.10
C ALA A 84 6.44 14.24 -2.31
N GLU A 85 5.65 14.61 -3.33
CA GLU A 85 6.13 15.47 -4.44
C GLU A 85 6.22 16.94 -4.05
N LYS A 86 5.48 17.39 -3.02
CA LYS A 86 5.43 18.82 -2.65
C LYS A 86 6.69 19.32 -1.92
N THR A 87 7.59 18.43 -1.52
CA THR A 87 8.79 18.77 -0.71
C THR A 87 10.09 18.68 -1.50
N SER A 88 10.05 18.39 -2.81
CA SER A 88 11.25 18.28 -3.67
C SER A 88 11.42 19.49 -4.61
N GLN A 89 10.73 20.60 -4.35
CA GLN A 89 10.80 21.84 -5.13
C GLN A 89 11.10 23.09 -4.29
N GLU A 90 11.89 22.95 -3.21
CA GLU A 90 12.49 24.10 -2.50
C GLU A 90 14.01 24.06 -2.58
#